data_AF-M6FK73-F1
#
_entry.id   AF-M6FK73-F1
#
_cell.length_a   1.000
_cell.length_b   1.000
_cell.length_c   1.000
_cell.angle_alpha   90.00
_cell.angle_beta   90.00
_cell.angle_gamma   90.00
#
_symmetry.space_group_name_H-M   'P 1'
#
loop_
_entity.id
_entity.type
_entity.pdbx_description
1 polymer ?
#
loop_
_entity_poly.entity_id
_entity_poly.type
_entity_poly.pdbx_seq_one_letter_code
_entity_poly.pdbx_strand_id
1 'polypeptide(L)'
;MTFTPDKTQAKNYLAVIQELASYSSGSTSTSRILERLSVLPVHDQESRASILETSEGKNLPDRLVEIIKLFRIIHSKRQEIYSFYETAISKYGIINTLTAKKNRRTTRRVSNRFSRIIF
;
A
#
# COMPACT_ATOMS: atom_id res chain seq x y z
N MET A 1 -21.20 -6.22 27.76
CA MET A 1 -21.36 -6.12 26.28
C MET A 1 -21.14 -7.50 25.71
N THR A 2 -22.13 -8.06 25.02
CA THR A 2 -22.05 -9.38 24.39
C THR A 2 -21.15 -9.32 23.18
N PHE A 3 -19.96 -9.90 23.31
CA PHE A 3 -18.95 -9.97 22.27
C PHE A 3 -19.46 -10.92 21.18
N THR A 4 -19.69 -10.42 19.97
CA THR A 4 -19.97 -11.27 18.81
C THR A 4 -18.68 -11.40 18.02
N PRO A 5 -18.05 -12.58 18.00
CA PRO A 5 -16.82 -12.76 17.26
C PRO A 5 -17.09 -12.58 15.77
N ASP A 6 -16.37 -11.65 15.13
CA ASP A 6 -16.48 -11.42 13.71
C ASP A 6 -15.88 -12.61 12.94
N LYS A 7 -16.77 -13.55 12.59
CA LYS A 7 -16.45 -14.76 11.82
C LYS A 7 -15.79 -14.42 10.48
N THR A 8 -16.03 -13.24 9.92
CA THR A 8 -15.44 -12.79 8.66
C THR A 8 -13.97 -12.45 8.85
N GLN A 9 -13.65 -11.71 9.93
CA GLN A 9 -12.26 -11.40 10.28
C GLN A 9 -11.45 -12.67 10.55
N ALA A 10 -12.00 -13.61 11.33
CA ALA A 10 -11.33 -14.87 11.61
C ALA A 10 -10.97 -15.64 10.32
N LYS A 11 -11.90 -15.71 9.36
CA LYS A 11 -11.65 -16.32 8.05
C LYS A 11 -10.54 -15.61 7.27
N ASN A 12 -10.50 -14.28 7.29
CA ASN A 12 -9.47 -13.53 6.57
C ASN A 12 -8.07 -13.80 7.14
N TYR A 13 -7.92 -13.88 8.46
CA TYR A 13 -6.65 -14.24 9.09
C TYR A 13 -6.24 -15.68 8.76
N LEU A 14 -7.18 -16.64 8.80
CA LEU A 14 -6.90 -18.02 8.42
C LEU A 14 -6.45 -18.13 6.96
N ALA A 15 -7.05 -17.36 6.05
CA ALA A 15 -6.63 -17.32 4.66
C ALA A 15 -5.18 -16.80 4.48
N VAL A 16 -4.77 -15.79 5.26
CA VAL A 16 -3.37 -15.33 5.27
C VAL A 16 -2.44 -16.44 5.76
N ILE A 17 -2.84 -17.16 6.82
CA ILE A 17 -2.04 -18.25 7.40
C ILE A 17 -1.89 -19.42 6.43
N GLN A 18 -2.96 -19.79 5.73
CA GLN A 18 -2.94 -20.85 4.72
C GLN A 18 -1.99 -20.50 3.56
N GLU A 19 -2.02 -19.25 3.10
CA GLU A 19 -1.11 -18.78 2.04
C GLU A 19 0.35 -18.76 2.53
N LEU A 20 0.58 -18.36 3.78
CA LEU A 20 1.91 -18.41 4.40
C LEU A 20 2.42 -19.85 4.58
N ALA A 21 1.56 -20.78 4.98
CA ALA A 21 1.92 -22.18 5.13
C ALA A 21 2.24 -22.84 3.79
N SER A 22 1.60 -22.37 2.71
CA SER A 22 1.82 -22.83 1.34
C SER A 22 2.97 -22.10 0.64
N TYR A 23 3.64 -21.16 1.33
CA TYR A 23 4.71 -20.37 0.76
C TYR A 23 5.94 -21.22 0.46
N SER A 24 6.46 -21.07 -0.77
CA SER A 24 7.72 -21.67 -1.19
C SER A 24 8.53 -20.66 -2.00
N SER A 25 9.82 -20.56 -1.68
CA SER A 25 10.76 -19.60 -2.27
C SER A 25 10.94 -19.91 -3.76
N GLY A 26 10.55 -18.98 -4.64
CA GLY A 26 10.60 -19.14 -6.11
C GLY A 26 9.25 -19.07 -6.82
N SER A 27 8.14 -18.93 -6.09
CA SER A 27 6.79 -18.77 -6.64
C SER A 27 6.28 -17.32 -6.52
N THR A 28 5.28 -16.93 -7.32
CA THR A 28 4.50 -15.68 -7.21
C THR A 28 3.67 -15.56 -5.91
N SER A 29 3.98 -16.35 -4.89
CA SER A 29 3.23 -16.45 -3.63
C SER A 29 3.26 -15.16 -2.80
N THR A 30 4.31 -14.35 -2.92
CA THR A 30 4.42 -13.10 -2.15
C THR A 30 3.31 -12.10 -2.50
N SER A 31 2.90 -11.96 -3.77
CA SER A 31 1.82 -11.01 -4.13
C SER A 31 0.49 -11.43 -3.54
N ARG A 32 0.18 -12.74 -3.54
CA ARG A 32 -1.04 -13.29 -2.95
C ARG A 32 -1.11 -13.07 -1.45
N ILE A 33 0.00 -13.24 -0.72
CA ILE A 33 0.07 -12.94 0.71
C ILE A 33 -0.23 -11.46 0.96
N LEU A 34 0.35 -10.57 0.17
CA LEU A 34 0.14 -9.12 0.31
C LEU A 34 -1.31 -8.72 -0.02
N GLU A 35 -1.92 -9.34 -1.02
CA GLU A 35 -3.34 -9.17 -1.35
C GLU A 35 -4.22 -9.63 -0.17
N ARG A 36 -3.96 -10.79 0.42
CA ARG A 36 -4.71 -11.28 1.59
C ARG A 36 -4.52 -10.37 2.80
N LEU A 37 -3.30 -9.90 3.06
CA LEU A 37 -3.02 -8.91 4.10
C LEU A 37 -3.80 -7.61 3.85
N SER A 38 -3.98 -7.19 2.59
CA SER A 38 -4.66 -5.93 2.27
C SER A 38 -6.13 -5.87 2.70
N VAL A 39 -6.77 -7.02 2.89
CA VAL A 39 -8.18 -7.13 3.32
C VAL A 39 -8.31 -7.00 4.85
N LEU A 40 -7.23 -7.21 5.60
CA LEU A 40 -7.26 -7.08 7.06
C LEU A 40 -7.39 -5.62 7.50
N PRO A 41 -8.06 -5.31 8.62
CA PRO A 41 -8.03 -3.98 9.20
C PRO A 41 -6.59 -3.62 9.62
N VAL A 42 -6.19 -2.35 9.45
CA VAL A 42 -4.83 -1.89 9.85
C VAL A 42 -4.68 -1.83 11.36
N HIS A 43 -5.74 -1.43 12.06
CA HIS A 43 -5.80 -1.35 13.52
C HIS A 43 -6.90 -2.27 14.02
N ASP A 44 -6.57 -3.54 14.15
CA ASP A 44 -7.47 -4.55 14.67
C ASP A 44 -7.06 -4.93 16.10
N GLN A 45 -7.91 -4.61 17.07
CA GLN A 45 -7.70 -4.93 18.48
C GLN A 45 -8.32 -6.30 18.84
N GLU A 46 -9.35 -6.74 18.12
CA GLU A 46 -10.33 -7.72 18.60
C GLU A 46 -10.32 -9.07 17.88
N SER A 47 -9.72 -9.19 16.68
CA SER A 47 -9.79 -10.43 15.89
C SER A 47 -9.11 -11.65 16.54
N ARG A 48 -8.28 -11.47 17.57
CA ARG A 48 -7.60 -12.60 18.26
C ARG A 48 -8.60 -13.54 18.91
N ALA A 49 -9.60 -12.98 19.63
CA ALA A 49 -10.63 -13.78 20.27
C ALA A 49 -11.44 -14.55 19.22
N SER A 50 -11.81 -13.89 18.13
CA SER A 50 -12.57 -14.48 17.01
C SER A 50 -11.83 -15.63 16.32
N ILE A 51 -10.49 -15.55 16.20
CA ILE A 51 -9.68 -16.63 15.60
C ILE A 51 -9.60 -17.82 16.54
N LEU A 52 -9.34 -17.61 17.83
CA LEU A 52 -9.22 -18.68 18.83
C LEU A 52 -10.53 -19.48 19.04
N GLU A 53 -11.68 -18.89 18.73
CA GLU A 53 -12.95 -19.60 18.74
C GLU A 53 -13.15 -20.57 17.57
N THR A 54 -12.36 -20.43 16.49
CA THR A 54 -12.42 -21.36 15.36
C THR A 54 -11.65 -22.65 15.65
N SER A 55 -12.11 -23.78 15.09
CA SER A 55 -11.44 -25.09 15.23
C SER A 55 -10.00 -25.07 14.71
N GLU A 56 -9.74 -24.31 13.65
CA GLU A 56 -8.42 -24.14 13.06
C GLU A 56 -7.53 -23.21 13.91
N GLY A 57 -8.11 -22.16 14.49
CA GLY A 57 -7.38 -21.17 15.28
C GLY A 57 -6.92 -21.67 16.65
N LYS A 58 -7.61 -22.64 17.25
CA LYS A 58 -7.20 -23.27 18.53
C LYS A 58 -5.82 -23.92 18.50
N ASN A 59 -5.38 -24.35 17.31
CA ASN A 59 -4.10 -25.03 17.13
C ASN A 59 -2.97 -24.09 16.70
N LEU A 60 -3.26 -22.79 16.52
CA LEU A 60 -2.27 -21.82 16.09
C LEU A 60 -1.41 -21.32 17.27
N PRO A 61 -0.12 -21.05 17.04
CA PRO A 61 0.70 -20.37 18.02
C PRO A 61 0.13 -18.99 18.38
N ASP A 62 0.09 -18.69 19.68
CA ASP A 62 -0.47 -17.43 20.22
C ASP A 62 0.07 -16.16 19.56
N ARG A 63 1.36 -16.17 19.19
CA ARG A 63 2.06 -15.01 18.62
C ARG A 63 1.83 -14.84 17.12
N LEU A 64 1.29 -15.83 16.42
CA LEU A 64 1.18 -15.79 14.96
C LEU A 64 0.24 -14.66 14.51
N VAL A 65 -0.90 -14.50 15.18
CA VAL A 65 -1.87 -13.43 14.89
C VAL A 65 -1.24 -12.06 15.10
N GLU A 66 -0.45 -11.89 16.18
CA GLU A 66 0.26 -10.64 16.47
C GLU A 66 1.31 -10.30 15.40
N ILE A 67 2.04 -11.33 14.93
CA ILE A 67 3.00 -11.18 13.83
C ILE A 67 2.30 -10.75 12.54
N ILE A 68 1.15 -11.35 12.21
CA ILE A 68 0.36 -10.97 11.03
C ILE A 68 -0.14 -9.52 11.14
N LYS A 69 -0.57 -9.08 12.33
CA LYS A 69 -0.93 -7.67 12.58
C LYS A 69 0.23 -6.73 12.32
N LEU A 70 1.43 -7.07 12.78
CA LEU A 70 2.63 -6.27 12.50
C LEU A 70 2.91 -6.17 11.01
N PHE A 71 2.85 -7.28 10.27
CA PHE A 71 3.02 -7.27 8.81
C PHE A 71 1.95 -6.43 8.12
N ARG A 72 0.71 -6.44 8.61
CA ARG A 72 -0.36 -5.59 8.08
C ARG A 72 -0.03 -4.10 8.25
N ILE A 73 0.46 -3.69 9.42
CA ILE A 73 0.86 -2.29 9.68
C ILE A 73 2.00 -1.89 8.74
N ILE A 74 3.04 -2.73 8.64
CA ILE A 74 4.19 -2.48 7.75
C ILE A 74 3.70 -2.37 6.28
N HIS A 75 2.83 -3.27 5.85
CA HIS A 75 2.27 -3.25 4.51
C HIS A 75 1.50 -1.96 4.22
N SER A 76 0.67 -1.50 5.17
CA SER A 76 -0.07 -0.24 5.06
C SER A 76 0.88 0.97 4.94
N LYS A 77 1.91 1.05 5.79
CA LYS A 77 2.92 2.13 5.72
C LYS A 77 3.70 2.12 4.42
N ARG A 78 4.01 0.94 3.89
CA ARG A 78 4.65 0.83 2.56
C ARG A 78 3.77 1.43 1.47
N GLN A 79 2.46 1.14 1.48
CA GLN A 79 1.51 1.72 0.51
C GLN A 79 1.39 3.25 0.65
N GLU A 80 1.40 3.75 1.89
CA GLU A 80 1.37 5.20 2.17
C GLU A 80 2.61 5.91 1.59
N ILE A 81 3.80 5.34 1.79
CA ILE A 81 5.05 5.88 1.23
C ILE A 81 5.03 5.89 -0.30
N TYR A 82 4.56 4.81 -0.93
CA TYR A 82 4.41 4.77 -2.39
C TYR A 82 3.48 5.88 -2.90
N SER A 83 2.36 6.13 -2.21
CA SER A 83 1.45 7.23 -2.55
C SER A 83 2.12 8.61 -2.47
N PHE A 84 2.95 8.84 -1.44
CA PHE A 84 3.73 10.07 -1.33
C PHE A 84 4.74 10.22 -2.48
N TYR A 85 5.39 9.13 -2.86
CA TYR A 85 6.35 9.12 -3.97
C TYR A 85 5.68 9.47 -5.30
N GLU A 86 4.55 8.83 -5.62
CA GLU A 86 3.76 9.13 -6.82
C GLU A 86 3.30 10.58 -6.85
N THR A 87 2.86 11.10 -5.70
CA THR A 87 2.45 12.51 -5.56
C THR A 87 3.63 13.45 -5.81
N ALA A 88 4.80 13.14 -5.25
CA ALA A 88 6.01 13.94 -5.45
C ALA A 88 6.42 13.95 -6.93
N ILE A 89 6.47 12.80 -7.59
CA ILE A 89 6.76 12.69 -9.02
C ILE A 89 5.80 13.53 -9.85
N SER A 90 4.50 13.40 -9.59
CA SER A 90 3.47 14.17 -10.30
C SER A 90 3.69 15.69 -10.16
N LYS A 91 3.96 16.16 -8.94
CA LYS A 91 4.28 17.57 -8.69
C LYS A 91 5.56 18.02 -9.42
N TYR A 92 6.61 17.20 -9.41
CA TYR A 92 7.83 17.48 -10.18
C TYR A 92 7.56 17.56 -11.69
N GLY A 93 6.74 16.67 -12.24
CA GLY A 93 6.32 16.71 -13.63
C GLY A 93 5.59 18.01 -14.00
N ILE A 94 4.69 18.47 -13.12
CA ILE A 94 4.00 19.76 -13.30
C ILE A 94 4.99 20.93 -13.28
N ILE A 95 5.93 20.96 -12.33
CA ILE A 95 6.93 22.04 -12.26
C ILE A 95 7.82 22.04 -13.50
N ASN A 96 8.26 20.87 -13.98
CA ASN A 96 9.09 20.75 -15.17
C ASN A 96 8.36 21.23 -16.43
N THR A 97 7.10 20.86 -16.60
CA THR A 97 6.30 21.33 -17.75
C THR A 97 6.05 22.83 -17.70
N LEU A 98 5.76 23.40 -16.53
CA LEU A 98 5.60 24.84 -16.35
C LEU A 98 6.90 25.61 -16.63
N THR A 99 8.03 25.10 -16.13
CA THR A 99 9.35 25.71 -16.34
C THR A 99 9.77 25.65 -17.81
N ALA A 100 9.58 24.50 -18.47
CA ALA A 100 9.81 24.35 -19.89
C ALA A 100 8.92 25.29 -20.74
N LYS A 101 7.64 25.43 -20.37
CA LYS A 101 6.70 26.36 -21.03
C LYS A 101 7.09 27.82 -20.83
N LYS A 102 7.56 28.20 -19.64
CA LYS A 102 8.09 29.53 -19.35
C LYS A 102 9.32 29.83 -20.22
N ASN A 103 10.28 28.91 -20.28
CA ASN A 103 11.49 29.07 -21.08
C ASN A 103 11.18 29.21 -22.57
N ARG A 104 10.27 28.39 -23.13
CA ARG A 104 9.79 28.51 -24.52
C ARG A 104 9.12 29.86 -24.82
N ARG A 105 8.33 30.40 -23.89
CA ARG A 105 7.69 31.72 -24.06
C ARG A 105 8.71 32.85 -24.03
N THR A 106 9.71 32.77 -23.16
CA THR A 106 10.79 33.77 -23.07
C THR A 106 11.65 33.76 -24.34
N THR A 107 12.10 32.60 -24.81
CA THR A 107 12.89 32.52 -26.07
C THR A 107 12.10 33.00 -27.28
N ARG A 108 10.81 32.67 -27.40
CA ARG A 108 9.96 33.17 -28.50
C ARG A 108 9.79 34.69 -28.47
N ARG A 109 9.65 35.30 -27.28
CA ARG A 109 9.57 36.76 -27.14
C ARG A 109 10.89 37.45 -27.51
N VAL A 110 12.01 36.87 -27.09
CA VAL A 110 13.35 37.39 -27.40
C VAL A 110 13.61 37.32 -28.91
N SER A 111 13.34 36.17 -29.54
CA SER A 111 13.41 36.01 -31.00
C SER A 111 12.58 37.05 -31.74
N ASN A 112 11.30 37.22 -31.41
CA ASN A 112 10.43 38.20 -32.07
C ASN A 112 10.89 39.65 -31.87
N ARG A 113 11.54 39.97 -30.74
CA ARG A 113 12.06 41.31 -30.48
C ARG A 113 13.29 41.58 -31.35
N PHE A 114 14.19 40.61 -31.51
CA PHE A 114 15.34 40.75 -32.41
C PHE A 114 14.93 40.85 -33.89
N SER A 115 13.93 40.07 -34.33
CA SER A 115 13.42 40.14 -35.72
C SER A 115 12.84 41.51 -36.10
N ARG A 116 12.40 42.33 -35.13
CA ARG A 116 11.87 43.68 -35.36
C ARG A 116 12.92 44.79 -35.34
N ILE A 117 14.15 44.50 -34.92
CA ILE A 117 15.25 45.49 -34.84
C ILE A 117 16.11 45.45 -36.10
N ILE A 118 16.06 44.34 -36.85
CA ILE A 118 16.92 44.08 -38.02
C ILE A 118 16.20 44.46 -39.35
N PHE A 119 14.97 44.96 -39.30
CA PHE A 119 14.23 45.52 -40.43
C PHE A 119 13.75 46.93 -40.14
#